data_AF-A0A1I0A123-F1
#
_entry.id   AF-A0A1I0A123-F1
#
_cell.length_a   1.000
_cell.length_b   1.000
_cell.length_c   1.000
_cell.angle_alpha   90.00
_cell.angle_beta   90.00
_cell.angle_gamma   90.00
#
_symmetry.space_group_name_H-M   'P 1'
#
loop_
_entity.id
_entity.type
_entity.pdbx_description
1 polymer ?
#
loop_
_entity_poly.entity_id
_entity_poly.type
_entity_poly.pdbx_seq_one_letter_code
_entity_poly.pdbx_strand_id
1 'polypeptide(L)'
;MFRTRQEALQQLGLAPNATEVQIKNAYKDLVKRFHPDATGSADTTAYNKIVEAYKYLQVDNDGKALVHSKVLGKTSKRSTASNADYAAFQKKAARQKQRKAEEFEQKQKEFSAKVKKQDEDYKRAMDAIDAIRVARAIQSMVWANGLGKDEGSNKE
;
A
#
# COMPACT_ATOMS: atom_id res chain seq x y z
N MET A 1 6.70 -30.92 17.37
CA MET A 1 7.82 -31.77 16.91
C MET A 1 7.35 -33.20 16.68
N PHE A 2 7.22 -33.56 15.40
CA PHE A 2 6.78 -34.88 14.96
C PHE A 2 7.91 -35.90 15.13
N ARG A 3 7.57 -37.12 15.56
CA ARG A 3 8.55 -38.19 15.81
C ARG A 3 8.56 -39.23 14.71
N THR A 4 7.44 -39.37 14.00
CA THR A 4 7.29 -40.31 12.90
C THR A 4 6.67 -39.66 11.67
N ARG A 5 6.96 -40.22 10.49
CA ARG A 5 6.34 -39.83 9.21
C ARG A 5 4.81 -39.93 9.27
N GLN A 6 4.28 -40.94 9.96
CA GLN A 6 2.85 -41.18 10.08
C GLN A 6 2.14 -40.08 10.87
N GLU A 7 2.72 -39.61 11.99
CA GLU A 7 2.17 -38.49 12.76
C GLU A 7 2.11 -37.20 11.94
N ALA A 8 3.17 -36.92 11.16
CA ALA A 8 3.21 -35.74 10.30
C ALA A 8 2.19 -35.83 9.15
N LEU A 9 1.96 -37.02 8.58
CA LEU A 9 0.91 -37.23 7.57
C LEU A 9 -0.50 -37.10 8.15
N GLN A 10 -0.72 -37.60 9.36
CA GLN A 10 -2.00 -37.43 10.07
C GLN A 10 -2.31 -35.96 10.32
N GLN A 11 -1.32 -35.15 10.68
CA GLN A 11 -1.51 -33.70 10.86
C GLN A 11 -1.95 -32.99 9.57
N LEU A 12 -1.52 -33.50 8.41
CA LEU A 12 -1.95 -33.00 7.09
C LEU A 12 -3.27 -33.65 6.60
N GLY A 13 -3.84 -34.58 7.37
CA GLY A 13 -5.06 -35.31 6.99
C GLY A 13 -4.85 -36.34 5.88
N LEU A 14 -3.65 -36.90 5.78
CA LEU A 14 -3.25 -37.80 4.70
C LEU A 14 -3.04 -39.24 5.17
N ALA A 15 -3.26 -40.19 4.25
CA ALA A 15 -3.00 -41.61 4.48
C ALA A 15 -1.49 -41.89 4.64
N PRO A 16 -1.09 -42.96 5.35
CA PRO A 16 0.32 -43.31 5.55
C PRO A 16 1.09 -43.56 4.24
N ASN A 17 0.37 -43.92 3.17
CA ASN A 17 0.93 -44.15 1.82
C ASN A 17 0.78 -42.95 0.89
N ALA A 18 0.51 -41.74 1.41
CA ALA A 18 0.32 -40.56 0.59
C ALA A 18 1.59 -40.23 -0.22
N THR A 19 1.36 -39.92 -1.49
CA THR A 19 2.41 -39.51 -2.43
C THR A 19 2.85 -38.06 -2.17
N GLU A 20 4.05 -37.69 -2.62
CA GLU A 20 4.56 -36.32 -2.48
C GLU A 20 3.63 -35.26 -3.09
N VAL A 21 2.98 -35.58 -4.19
CA VAL A 21 2.03 -34.68 -4.86
C VAL A 21 0.83 -34.41 -3.95
N GLN A 22 0.32 -35.45 -3.28
CA GLN A 22 -0.78 -35.33 -2.32
C GLN A 22 -0.37 -34.53 -1.08
N ILE A 23 0.84 -34.78 -0.55
CA ILE A 23 1.42 -34.02 0.58
C ILE A 23 1.46 -32.52 0.26
N LYS A 24 1.94 -32.16 -0.93
CA LYS A 24 2.04 -30.76 -1.37
C LYS A 24 0.69 -30.10 -1.56
N ASN A 25 -0.26 -30.81 -2.15
CA ASN A 25 -1.60 -30.26 -2.39
C ASN A 25 -2.32 -30.02 -1.06
N ALA A 26 -2.31 -31.00 -0.15
CA ALA A 26 -2.90 -30.85 1.18
C ALA A 26 -2.26 -29.70 1.96
N TYR A 27 -0.92 -29.58 1.93
CA TYR A 27 -0.22 -28.46 2.56
C TYR A 27 -0.67 -27.10 2.00
N LYS A 28 -0.75 -26.95 0.68
CA LYS A 28 -1.20 -25.69 0.05
C LYS A 28 -2.63 -25.32 0.45
N ASP A 29 -3.52 -26.30 0.51
CA ASP A 29 -4.91 -26.06 0.86
C ASP A 29 -5.06 -25.68 2.34
N LEU A 30 -4.33 -26.34 3.23
CA LEU A 30 -4.30 -26.01 4.66
C LEU A 30 -3.66 -24.64 4.92
N VAL A 31 -2.55 -24.31 4.25
CA VAL A 31 -1.91 -22.99 4.39
C VAL A 31 -2.85 -21.87 3.98
N LYS A 32 -3.59 -22.01 2.87
CA LYS A 32 -4.56 -20.99 2.44
C LYS A 32 -5.67 -20.79 3.47
N ARG A 33 -6.13 -21.86 4.12
CA ARG A 33 -7.21 -21.82 5.11
C ARG A 33 -6.78 -21.23 6.44
N PHE A 34 -5.55 -21.52 6.88
CA PHE A 34 -5.02 -21.14 8.18
C PHE A 34 -3.96 -20.03 8.11
N HIS A 35 -3.85 -19.30 7.00
CA HIS A 35 -2.87 -18.23 6.86
C HIS A 35 -3.21 -17.08 7.81
N PRO A 36 -2.24 -16.53 8.58
CA PRO A 36 -2.50 -15.47 9.56
C PRO A 36 -3.09 -14.19 8.93
N ASP A 37 -2.87 -13.96 7.64
CA ASP A 37 -3.48 -12.85 6.88
C ASP A 37 -5.00 -13.02 6.69
N ALA A 38 -5.50 -14.26 6.68
CA ALA A 38 -6.91 -14.57 6.49
C ALA A 38 -7.66 -14.75 7.82
N THR A 39 -7.05 -15.38 8.82
CA THR A 39 -7.69 -15.71 10.11
C THR A 39 -7.40 -14.70 11.22
N GLY A 40 -6.50 -13.74 11.01
CA GLY A 40 -6.00 -12.87 12.07
C GLY A 40 -5.13 -13.63 13.09
N SER A 41 -4.52 -12.90 14.03
CA SER A 41 -3.48 -13.41 14.95
C SER A 41 -3.94 -14.49 15.95
N ALA A 42 -5.20 -14.90 15.94
CA ALA A 42 -5.79 -15.79 16.93
C ALA A 42 -5.31 -17.26 16.81
N ASP A 43 -4.92 -17.71 15.62
CA ASP A 43 -4.72 -19.15 15.35
C ASP A 43 -3.38 -19.49 14.67
N THR A 44 -2.31 -18.81 15.10
CA THR A 44 -0.95 -19.09 14.64
C THR A 44 -0.46 -20.49 15.00
N THR A 45 -1.05 -21.10 16.04
CA THR A 45 -0.64 -22.43 16.52
C THR A 45 -0.96 -23.54 15.51
N ALA A 46 -2.13 -23.47 14.85
CA ALA A 46 -2.53 -24.44 13.83
C ALA A 46 -1.64 -24.32 12.59
N TYR A 47 -1.38 -23.09 12.14
CA TYR A 47 -0.46 -22.81 11.04
C TYR A 47 0.94 -23.37 11.30
N ASN A 48 1.49 -23.10 12.49
CA ASN A 48 2.83 -23.57 12.86
C ASN A 48 2.94 -25.10 12.85
N LYS A 49 1.90 -25.81 13.32
CA LYS A 49 1.85 -27.28 13.28
C LYS A 49 1.82 -27.83 11.86
N ILE A 50 1.08 -27.18 10.95
CA ILE A 50 1.01 -27.57 9.52
C ILE A 50 2.38 -27.38 8.85
N VAL A 51 3.04 -26.24 9.10
CA VAL A 51 4.37 -25.95 8.56
C VAL A 51 5.42 -26.90 9.11
N GLU A 52 5.38 -27.19 10.42
CA GLU A 52 6.30 -28.13 11.06
C GLU A 52 6.14 -29.56 10.50
N ALA A 53 4.90 -30.01 10.28
CA ALA A 53 4.61 -31.34 9.70
C ALA A 53 5.15 -31.46 8.27
N TYR A 54 4.90 -30.46 7.42
CA TYR A 54 5.41 -30.45 6.05
C TYR A 54 6.93 -30.42 6.00
N LYS A 55 7.58 -29.63 6.87
CA LYS A 55 9.04 -29.58 6.95
C LYS A 55 9.64 -30.92 7.35
N TYR A 56 9.03 -31.62 8.31
CA TYR A 56 9.46 -32.96 8.73
C TYR A 56 9.37 -33.96 7.55
N LEU A 57 8.25 -33.97 6.83
CA LEU A 57 8.05 -34.83 5.65
C LEU A 57 8.99 -34.51 4.48
N GLN A 58 9.46 -33.27 4.38
CA GLN A 58 10.41 -32.86 3.35
C GLN A 58 11.85 -33.29 3.65
N VAL A 59 12.23 -33.34 4.93
CA VAL A 59 13.56 -33.81 5.37
C VAL A 59 13.68 -35.33 5.28
N ASP A 60 12.61 -36.05 5.63
CA ASP A 60 12.52 -37.53 5.56
C ASP A 60 12.61 -38.08 4.13
N ASN A 61 12.45 -37.23 3.10
CA ASN A 61 12.42 -37.61 1.69
C ASN A 61 13.83 -37.66 1.03
N ASP A 62 14.76 -38.38 1.67
CA ASP A 62 16.10 -38.73 1.15
C ASP A 62 16.90 -37.56 0.54
N GLY A 63 16.86 -36.38 1.16
CA GLY A 63 17.67 -35.23 0.72
C GLY A 63 17.31 -34.65 -0.64
N LYS A 64 16.22 -35.11 -1.28
CA LYS A 64 15.67 -34.46 -2.47
C LYS A 64 14.86 -33.26 -2.00
N ALA A 65 15.54 -32.13 -1.79
CA ALA A 65 14.88 -30.87 -1.50
C ALA A 65 13.78 -30.62 -2.55
N LEU A 66 12.51 -30.78 -2.14
CA LEU A 66 11.33 -30.50 -2.95
C LEU A 66 11.12 -28.99 -3.05
N VAL A 67 12.15 -28.26 -3.46
CA VAL A 67 12.04 -26.87 -3.85
C VAL A 67 11.27 -26.83 -5.17
N HIS A 68 10.09 -26.23 -5.14
CA HIS A 68 9.37 -25.79 -6.34
C HIS A 68 10.05 -24.57 -6.99
N SER A 69 11.39 -24.55 -7.07
CA SER A 69 12.08 -23.69 -8.02
C SER A 69 12.28 -24.46 -9.33
N LYS A 70 11.19 -24.99 -9.89
CA LYS A 70 11.16 -25.17 -11.35
C LYS A 70 11.12 -23.76 -11.92
N VAL A 71 12.29 -23.12 -12.01
CA VAL A 71 12.48 -21.99 -12.90
C VAL A 71 12.16 -22.56 -14.28
N LEU A 72 10.94 -22.32 -14.74
CA LEU A 72 10.48 -22.65 -16.08
C LEU A 72 11.24 -21.73 -17.04
N GLY A 73 12.45 -22.17 -17.40
CA GLY A 73 13.38 -21.33 -18.14
C GLY A 73 14.77 -21.94 -18.24
N LYS A 74 14.89 -23.22 -18.65
CA LYS A 74 16.13 -23.63 -19.34
C LYS A 74 16.04 -23.06 -20.76
N THR A 75 16.29 -21.76 -20.91
CA THR A 75 16.51 -21.16 -22.22
C THR A 75 17.90 -21.57 -22.67
N SER A 76 17.95 -22.64 -23.47
CA SER A 76 19.14 -22.95 -24.24
C SER A 76 19.41 -21.75 -25.17
N LYS A 77 20.65 -21.26 -25.16
CA LYS A 77 21.18 -20.05 -25.81
C LYS A 77 21.03 -18.75 -24.99
N ARG A 78 22.01 -18.51 -24.10
CA ARG A 78 22.38 -17.15 -23.69
C ARG A 78 22.98 -16.45 -24.90
N SER A 79 22.17 -15.69 -25.65
CA SER A 79 22.71 -14.68 -26.55
C SER A 79 23.41 -13.63 -25.68
N THR A 80 24.73 -13.47 -25.82
CA THR A 80 25.41 -12.32 -25.23
C THR A 80 24.83 -11.08 -25.88
N ALA A 81 24.07 -10.29 -25.11
CA ALA A 81 23.45 -9.05 -25.59
C ALA A 81 24.50 -8.25 -26.35
N SER A 82 24.19 -7.89 -27.60
CA SER A 82 25.16 -7.21 -28.44
C SER A 82 25.44 -5.82 -27.86
N ASN A 83 26.60 -5.26 -28.16
CA ASN A 83 26.96 -3.92 -27.67
C ASN A 83 25.93 -2.85 -28.11
N ALA A 84 25.25 -3.09 -29.25
CA ALA A 84 24.14 -2.26 -29.74
C ALA A 84 22.88 -2.35 -28.86
N ASP A 85 22.56 -3.54 -28.34
CA ASP A 85 21.43 -3.73 -27.41
C ASP A 85 21.67 -2.96 -26.10
N TYR A 86 22.93 -2.93 -25.64
CA TYR A 86 23.31 -2.18 -24.45
C TYR A 86 23.19 -0.66 -24.65
N ALA A 87 23.61 -0.15 -25.81
CA ALA A 87 23.47 1.27 -26.16
C ALA A 87 21.99 1.69 -26.25
N ALA A 88 21.14 0.87 -26.87
CA ALA A 88 19.70 1.11 -26.95
C ALA A 88 19.03 1.13 -25.57
N PHE A 89 19.45 0.21 -24.69
CA PHE A 89 18.99 0.15 -23.30
C PHE A 89 19.36 1.42 -22.51
N GLN A 90 20.62 1.87 -22.61
CA GLN A 90 21.08 3.09 -21.94
C GLN A 90 20.30 4.33 -22.41
N LYS A 91 20.08 4.48 -23.73
CA LYS A 91 19.30 5.60 -24.29
C LYS A 91 17.86 5.59 -23.79
N LYS A 92 17.23 4.41 -23.70
CA LYS A 92 15.86 4.27 -23.18
C LYS A 92 15.79 4.59 -21.69
N ALA A 93 16.76 4.14 -20.89
CA ALA A 93 16.86 4.43 -19.47
C ALA A 93 17.05 5.94 -19.21
N ALA A 94 17.93 6.59 -19.96
CA ALA A 94 18.16 8.04 -19.88
C ALA A 94 16.88 8.83 -20.18
N ARG A 95 16.16 8.47 -21.26
CA ARG A 95 14.88 9.11 -21.61
C ARG A 95 13.82 8.91 -20.54
N GLN A 96 13.74 7.74 -19.92
CA GLN A 96 12.80 7.51 -18.81
C GLN A 96 13.15 8.35 -17.58
N LYS A 97 14.44 8.49 -17.25
CA LYS A 97 14.89 9.33 -16.14
C LYS A 97 14.52 10.80 -16.36
N GLN A 98 14.73 11.32 -17.58
CA GLN A 98 14.36 12.69 -17.95
C GLN A 98 12.85 12.92 -17.81
N ARG A 99 12.02 12.04 -18.40
CA ARG A 99 10.56 12.15 -18.30
C ARG A 99 10.06 12.13 -16.85
N LYS A 100 10.64 11.28 -16.01
CA LYS A 100 10.29 11.22 -14.59
C LYS A 100 10.71 12.49 -13.85
N ALA A 101 11.86 13.07 -14.18
CA ALA A 101 12.30 14.33 -13.59
C ALA A 101 11.39 15.49 -13.99
N GLU A 102 11.01 15.58 -15.26
CA GLU A 102 10.06 16.58 -15.78
C GLU A 102 8.68 16.45 -15.11
N GLU A 103 8.14 15.24 -15.01
CA GLU A 103 6.86 14.98 -14.36
C GLU A 103 6.89 15.36 -12.88
N PHE A 104 8.00 15.08 -12.20
CA PHE A 104 8.19 15.45 -10.80
C PHE A 104 8.28 16.98 -10.63
N GLU A 105 9.01 17.66 -11.51
CA GLU A 105 9.10 19.12 -11.51
C GLU A 105 7.73 19.78 -11.77
N GLN A 106 6.95 19.24 -12.71
CA GLN A 106 5.58 19.69 -12.96
C GLN A 106 4.69 19.50 -11.73
N LYS A 107 4.73 18.32 -11.10
CA LYS A 107 3.99 18.05 -9.86
C LYS A 107 4.40 18.99 -8.73
N GLN A 108 5.69 19.30 -8.58
CA GLN A 108 6.15 20.29 -7.60
C GLN A 108 5.60 21.68 -7.89
N LYS A 109 5.63 22.12 -9.16
CA LYS A 109 5.06 23.41 -9.57
C LYS A 109 3.56 23.48 -9.32
N GLU A 110 2.80 22.46 -9.73
CA GLU A 110 1.37 22.36 -9.47
C GLU A 110 1.05 22.35 -7.98
N PHE A 111 1.81 21.61 -7.18
CA PHE A 111 1.65 21.59 -5.73
C PHE A 111 1.93 22.97 -5.12
N SER A 112 3.05 23.60 -5.50
CA SER A 112 3.39 24.95 -5.03
C SER A 112 2.34 26.00 -5.41
N ALA A 113 1.76 25.90 -6.61
CA ALA A 113 0.71 26.78 -7.08
C ALA A 113 -0.60 26.56 -6.30
N LYS A 114 -0.95 25.32 -5.98
CA LYS A 114 -2.11 24.99 -5.14
C LYS A 114 -1.96 25.58 -3.73
N VAL A 115 -0.78 25.46 -3.11
CA VAL A 115 -0.50 26.03 -1.80
C VAL A 115 -0.64 27.55 -1.83
N LYS A 116 -0.02 28.23 -2.81
CA LYS A 116 -0.16 29.69 -2.97
C LYS A 116 -1.61 30.13 -3.12
N LYS A 117 -2.40 29.41 -3.94
CA LYS A 117 -3.82 29.71 -4.11
C LYS A 117 -4.60 29.55 -2.80
N GLN A 118 -4.31 28.52 -2.02
CA GLN A 118 -4.93 28.33 -0.70
C GLN A 118 -4.56 29.46 0.26
N ASP A 119 -3.29 29.90 0.27
CA ASP A 119 -2.85 31.02 1.10
C ASP A 119 -3.53 32.34 0.71
N GLU A 120 -3.71 32.58 -0.59
CA GLU A 120 -4.41 33.76 -1.12
C GLU A 120 -5.92 33.74 -0.77
N ASP A 121 -6.57 32.59 -0.95
CA ASP A 121 -7.97 32.40 -0.61
C ASP A 121 -8.18 32.55 0.92
N TYR A 122 -7.26 32.04 1.74
CA TYR A 122 -7.26 32.21 3.20
C TYR A 122 -7.11 33.67 3.61
N LYS A 123 -6.14 34.40 3.02
CA LYS A 123 -5.95 35.84 3.28
C LYS A 123 -7.20 36.64 2.93
N ARG A 124 -7.78 36.39 1.75
CA ARG A 124 -9.02 37.06 1.32
C ARG A 124 -10.18 36.81 2.29
N ALA A 125 -10.32 35.58 2.77
CA ALA A 125 -11.35 35.24 3.76
C ALA A 125 -11.12 35.97 5.09
N MET A 126 -9.87 36.05 5.56
CA MET A 126 -9.52 36.77 6.78
C MET A 126 -9.78 38.28 6.67
N ASP A 127 -9.38 38.90 5.55
CA ASP A 127 -9.64 40.32 5.29
C ASP A 127 -11.14 40.62 5.30
N ALA A 128 -11.97 39.73 4.75
CA ALA A 128 -13.42 39.88 4.79
C ALA A 128 -13.99 39.77 6.22
N ILE A 129 -13.48 38.84 7.03
CA ILE A 129 -13.86 38.70 8.45
C ILE A 129 -13.48 39.97 9.23
N ASP A 130 -12.28 40.49 9.00
CA ASP A 130 -11.80 41.68 9.69
C ASP A 130 -12.59 42.92 9.26
N ALA A 131 -12.95 43.04 7.98
CA ALA A 131 -13.86 44.09 7.51
C ALA A 131 -15.23 44.05 8.20
N ILE A 132 -15.82 42.85 8.38
CA ILE A 132 -17.08 42.68 9.11
C ILE A 132 -16.93 43.10 10.58
N ARG A 133 -15.82 42.72 11.22
CA ARG A 133 -15.54 43.11 12.63
C ARG A 133 -15.41 44.62 12.77
N VAL A 134 -14.69 45.27 11.86
CA VAL A 134 -14.52 46.74 11.84
C VAL A 134 -15.88 47.42 11.61
N ALA A 135 -16.68 46.96 10.65
CA ALA A 135 -18.01 47.51 10.40
C ALA A 135 -18.91 47.39 11.65
N ARG A 136 -18.90 46.24 12.33
CA ARG A 136 -19.66 46.02 13.56
C ARG A 136 -19.16 46.91 14.72
N ALA A 137 -17.85 47.10 14.83
CA ALA A 137 -17.24 48.00 15.82
C ALA A 137 -17.68 49.45 15.58
N ILE A 138 -17.62 49.94 14.35
CA ILE A 138 -18.10 51.28 13.96
C ILE A 138 -19.59 51.43 14.28
N GLN A 139 -20.43 50.46 13.92
CA GLN A 139 -21.86 50.49 14.23
C GLN A 139 -22.12 50.57 15.74
N SER A 140 -21.37 49.82 16.55
CA SER A 140 -21.49 49.88 18.01
C SER A 140 -21.03 51.22 18.60
N MET A 141 -19.98 51.84 18.04
CA MET A 141 -19.53 53.18 18.43
C MET A 141 -20.53 54.27 18.02
N VAL A 142 -21.11 54.19 16.82
CA VAL A 142 -22.16 55.14 16.36
C VAL A 142 -23.39 55.07 17.26
N TRP A 143 -23.78 53.85 17.67
CA TRP A 143 -24.90 53.65 18.60
C TRP A 143 -24.56 54.16 20.01
N ALA A 144 -23.34 53.94 20.50
CA ALA A 144 -22.89 54.42 21.81
C ALA A 144 -22.75 55.95 21.91
N ASN A 145 -22.38 56.62 20.81
CA ASN A 145 -22.25 58.08 20.73
C ASN A 145 -23.58 58.82 20.45
N GLY A 146 -24.72 58.11 20.44
CA GLY A 146 -26.05 58.73 20.40
C GLY A 146 -26.48 59.32 19.04
N LEU A 147 -25.71 59.10 17.96
CA LEU A 147 -26.04 59.57 16.61
C LEU A 147 -27.03 58.67 15.85
N GLY A 148 -27.60 57.67 16.53
CA GLY A 148 -28.47 56.63 15.95
C GLY A 148 -29.97 56.82 16.19
N LYS A 149 -30.46 58.05 16.32
CA LYS A 149 -31.90 58.33 16.35
C LYS A 149 -32.21 59.56 15.50
N ASP A 150 -32.95 59.31 14.42
CA ASP A 150 -34.14 60.08 13.98
C ASP A 150 -34.23 60.08 12.45
N GLU A 151 -34.63 58.96 11.85
CA GLU A 151 -35.41 59.03 10.59
C GLU A 151 -36.53 57.97 10.61
N GLY A 152 -37.77 58.44 10.71
CA GLY A 152 -38.85 57.83 9.93
C GLY A 152 -39.97 57.09 10.66
N SER A 153 -40.30 57.42 11.91
CA SER A 153 -41.66 57.19 12.40
C SER A 153 -42.56 58.34 11.93
N ASN A 154 -43.17 58.27 10.74
CA ASN A 154 -44.30 59.15 10.42
C ASN A 154 -45.19 58.64 9.28
N LYS A 155 -46.49 58.44 9.62
CA LYS A 155 -47.72 58.46 8.79
C LYS A 155 -47.86 57.38 7.71
N GLU A 156 -48.98 56.67 7.56
CA GLU A 156 -50.37 56.77 8.05
C GLU A 156 -50.99 55.38 7.95
#